data_AF-N6YP31-F1
#
_entry.id   AF-N6YP31-F1
#
_cell.length_a   1.000
_cell.length_b   1.000
_cell.length_c   1.000
_cell.angle_alpha   90.00
_cell.angle_beta   90.00
_cell.angle_gamma   90.00
#
_symmetry.space_group_name_H-M   'P 1'
#
loop_
_entity.id
_entity.type
_entity.pdbx_description
1 polymer ?
#
loop_
_entity_poly.entity_id
_entity_poly.type
_entity_poly.pdbx_seq_one_letter_code
_entity_poly.pdbx_strand_id
1 'polypeptide(L)'
;MSTEPRAPRPRLADSLHGIVDAGLQTAQTRLELLAVELQEEKLRLTGLALNTVLAGLLLGFGLVFLMVFLTVLFWEEHRLLALGISTAVCLGGGLLAASNAARAFRSGTKLFSASLAELARDRAALKKPD
;
A
#
# COMPACT_ATOMS: atom_id res chain seq x y z
N MET A 1 -22.29 53.72 -48.79
CA MET A 1 -21.11 53.71 -47.90
C MET A 1 -21.58 53.81 -46.47
N SER A 2 -21.64 52.67 -45.75
CA SER A 2 -21.65 52.58 -44.28
C SER A 2 -21.67 51.10 -43.85
N THR A 3 -20.47 50.53 -43.84
CA THR A 3 -19.92 49.56 -42.87
C THR A 3 -20.89 48.63 -42.12
N GLU A 4 -20.90 47.34 -42.50
CA GLU A 4 -21.23 46.23 -41.60
C GLU A 4 -20.25 46.22 -40.40
N PRO A 5 -20.73 46.16 -39.15
CA PRO A 5 -19.87 45.91 -38.00
C PRO A 5 -19.62 44.40 -37.89
N ARG A 6 -18.36 43.99 -38.12
CA ARG A 6 -17.88 42.61 -37.96
C ARG A 6 -17.32 42.40 -36.55
N ALA A 7 -17.74 41.29 -35.90
CA ALA A 7 -17.18 40.60 -34.71
C ALA A 7 -17.67 41.08 -33.31
N PRO A 8 -17.75 40.21 -32.25
CA PRO A 8 -16.78 39.17 -31.90
C PRO A 8 -17.34 37.74 -31.78
N ARG A 9 -16.46 36.74 -31.96
CA ARG A 9 -16.71 35.30 -31.85
C ARG A 9 -16.91 34.87 -30.37
N PRO A 10 -18.08 34.37 -29.92
CA PRO A 10 -18.24 33.83 -28.56
C PRO A 10 -18.25 32.28 -28.51
N ARG A 11 -18.56 31.60 -29.62
CA ARG A 11 -18.93 30.17 -29.61
C ARG A 11 -17.83 29.15 -29.27
N LEU A 12 -16.55 29.48 -29.46
CA LEU A 12 -15.44 28.55 -29.21
C LEU A 12 -15.08 28.46 -27.73
N ALA A 13 -15.14 29.59 -27.01
CA ALA A 13 -14.90 29.65 -25.58
C ALA A 13 -16.02 28.91 -24.81
N ASP A 14 -17.28 29.10 -25.22
CA ASP A 14 -18.42 28.41 -24.63
C ASP A 14 -18.36 26.89 -24.85
N SER A 15 -17.91 26.46 -26.04
CA SER A 15 -17.75 25.02 -26.33
C SER A 15 -16.59 24.39 -25.57
N LEU A 16 -15.51 25.13 -25.30
CA LEU A 16 -14.41 24.68 -24.44
C LEU A 16 -14.86 24.56 -22.98
N HIS A 17 -15.60 25.56 -22.48
CA HIS A 17 -16.19 25.50 -21.14
C HIS A 17 -17.12 24.29 -20.98
N GLY A 18 -17.97 24.00 -21.96
CA GLY A 18 -18.85 22.83 -21.92
C GLY A 18 -18.11 21.49 -21.90
N ILE A 19 -16.99 21.37 -22.62
CA ILE A 19 -16.15 20.15 -22.61
C ILE A 19 -15.43 20.01 -21.27
N VAL A 20 -14.95 21.11 -20.69
CA VAL A 20 -14.31 21.13 -19.37
C VAL A 20 -15.32 20.72 -18.28
N ASP A 21 -16.52 21.28 -18.29
CA ASP A 21 -17.58 20.92 -17.33
C ASP A 21 -18.01 19.46 -17.46
N ALA A 22 -18.18 18.97 -18.69
CA ALA A 22 -18.52 17.56 -18.92
C ALA A 22 -17.39 16.62 -18.47
N GLY A 23 -16.13 17.00 -18.69
CA GLY A 23 -14.97 16.28 -18.19
C GLY A 23 -14.87 16.27 -16.68
N LEU A 24 -15.15 17.41 -16.03
CA LEU A 24 -15.13 17.57 -14.58
C LEU A 24 -16.22 16.74 -13.91
N GLN A 25 -17.43 16.75 -14.48
CA GLN A 25 -18.54 15.92 -14.01
C GLN A 25 -18.22 14.42 -14.13
N THR A 26 -17.62 14.00 -15.25
CA THR A 26 -17.21 12.60 -15.45
C THR A 26 -16.11 12.18 -14.47
N ALA A 27 -15.13 13.06 -14.23
CA ALA A 27 -14.07 12.82 -13.26
C ALA A 27 -14.62 12.74 -11.83
N GLN A 28 -15.58 13.59 -11.48
CA GLN A 28 -16.24 13.60 -10.17
C GLN A 28 -16.94 12.27 -9.90
N THR A 29 -17.72 11.75 -10.85
CA THR A 29 -18.41 10.46 -10.69
C THR A 29 -17.43 9.28 -10.58
N ARG A 30 -16.32 9.31 -11.34
CA ARG A 30 -15.28 8.27 -11.23
C ARG A 30 -14.49 8.35 -9.93
N LEU A 31 -14.22 9.56 -9.42
CA LEU A 31 -13.58 9.76 -8.13
C LEU A 31 -14.46 9.29 -6.98
N GLU A 32 -15.77 9.50 -7.08
CA GLU A 32 -16.74 9.01 -6.10
C GLU A 32 -16.79 7.48 -6.07
N LEU A 33 -16.79 6.83 -7.25
CA LEU A 33 -16.67 5.37 -7.36
C LEU A 33 -15.33 4.86 -6.84
N LEU A 34 -14.20 5.46 -7.24
CA LEU A 34 -12.86 5.09 -6.78
C LEU A 34 -12.71 5.26 -5.26
N ALA A 35 -13.33 6.29 -4.68
CA ALA A 35 -13.31 6.52 -3.24
C ALA A 35 -14.05 5.42 -2.47
N VAL A 36 -15.20 4.99 -2.98
CA VAL A 36 -15.99 3.88 -2.41
C VAL A 36 -15.26 2.55 -2.56
N GLU A 37 -14.74 2.24 -3.75
CA GLU A 37 -13.95 1.03 -4.00
C GLU A 37 -12.69 0.99 -3.12
N LEU A 38 -11.99 2.12 -2.96
CA LEU A 38 -10.86 2.23 -2.04
C LEU A 38 -11.26 1.99 -0.60
N GLN A 39 -12.42 2.45 -0.15
CA GLN A 39 -12.90 2.18 1.21
C GLN A 39 -13.20 0.69 1.42
N GLU A 40 -13.83 0.03 0.46
CA GLU A 40 -14.10 -1.41 0.52
C GLU A 40 -12.81 -2.24 0.50
N GLU A 41 -11.89 -1.94 -0.41
CA GLU A 41 -10.60 -2.62 -0.52
C GLU A 41 -9.74 -2.36 0.73
N LYS A 42 -9.76 -1.13 1.28
CA LYS A 42 -9.09 -0.80 2.55
C LYS A 42 -9.61 -1.65 3.69
N LEU A 43 -10.92 -1.83 3.82
CA LEU A 43 -11.51 -2.64 4.89
C LEU A 43 -11.11 -4.11 4.73
N ARG A 44 -11.14 -4.63 3.49
CA ARG A 44 -10.71 -6.00 3.18
C ARG A 44 -9.22 -6.23 3.45
N LEU A 45 -8.37 -5.31 3.02
CA LEU A 45 -6.92 -5.32 3.29
C LEU A 45 -6.64 -5.22 4.79
N THR A 46 -7.41 -4.40 5.52
CA THR A 46 -7.28 -4.27 6.97
C THR A 46 -7.65 -5.58 7.66
N GLY A 47 -8.76 -6.22 7.27
CA GLY A 47 -9.15 -7.53 7.80
C GLY A 47 -8.10 -8.61 7.52
N LEU A 48 -7.58 -8.66 6.29
CA LEU A 48 -6.50 -9.58 5.92
C LEU A 48 -5.21 -9.30 6.71
N ALA A 49 -4.84 -8.03 6.89
CA ALA A 49 -3.68 -7.63 7.67
C ALA A 49 -3.82 -8.04 9.14
N LEU A 50 -4.98 -7.77 9.75
CA LEU A 50 -5.27 -8.20 11.13
C LEU A 50 -5.21 -9.73 11.27
N ASN A 51 -5.82 -10.47 10.34
CA ASN A 51 -5.77 -11.93 10.35
C ASN A 51 -4.34 -12.45 10.16
N THR A 52 -3.55 -11.81 9.30
CA THR A 52 -2.13 -12.17 9.09
C THR A 52 -1.30 -11.91 10.34
N VAL A 53 -1.51 -10.77 11.01
CA VAL A 53 -0.85 -10.44 12.27
C VAL A 53 -1.24 -11.44 13.36
N LEU A 54 -2.53 -11.75 13.48
CA LEU A 54 -3.04 -12.70 14.46
C LEU A 54 -2.48 -14.11 14.21
N ALA A 55 -2.55 -14.60 12.97
CA ALA A 55 -1.98 -15.89 12.59
C ALA A 55 -0.46 -15.94 12.85
N GLY A 56 0.27 -14.88 12.49
CA GLY A 56 1.70 -14.77 12.77
C GLY A 56 2.01 -14.80 14.27
N LEU A 57 1.20 -14.14 15.09
CA LEU A 57 1.34 -14.12 16.55
C LEU A 57 1.07 -15.51 17.16
N LEU A 58 -0.02 -16.17 16.75
CA LEU A 58 -0.36 -17.52 17.21
C LEU A 58 0.72 -18.54 16.82
N LEU A 59 1.21 -18.50 15.58
CA LEU A 59 2.30 -19.36 15.13
C LEU A 59 3.60 -19.07 15.89
N GLY A 60 3.92 -17.80 16.15
CA GLY A 60 5.08 -17.38 16.95
C GLY A 60 5.02 -17.95 18.37
N PHE A 61 3.88 -17.82 19.06
CA PHE A 61 3.68 -18.43 20.37
C PHE A 61 3.78 -19.96 20.32
N GLY A 62 3.16 -20.60 19.33
CA GLY A 62 3.25 -22.05 19.13
C GLY A 62 4.70 -22.53 18.96
N LEU A 63 5.52 -21.80 18.20
CA LEU A 63 6.94 -22.11 18.02
C LEU A 63 7.74 -21.94 19.33
N VAL A 64 7.49 -20.88 20.08
CA VAL A 64 8.13 -20.66 21.39
C VAL A 64 7.77 -21.78 22.36
N PHE A 65 6.48 -22.13 22.46
CA PHE A 65 6.04 -23.24 23.31
C PHE A 65 6.60 -24.58 22.86
N LEU A 66 6.65 -24.85 21.56
CA LEU A 66 7.29 -26.06 21.02
C LEU A 66 8.77 -26.12 21.43
N MET A 67 9.48 -24.98 21.40
CA MET A 67 10.87 -24.94 21.82
C MET A 67 11.08 -25.17 23.31
N VAL A 68 10.23 -24.58 24.15
CA VAL A 68 10.24 -24.85 25.59
C VAL A 68 9.92 -26.33 25.85
N PHE A 69 8.91 -26.88 25.18
CA PHE A 69 8.54 -28.28 25.29
C PHE A 69 9.69 -29.21 24.91
N LEU A 70 10.36 -28.99 23.77
CA LEU A 70 11.55 -29.74 23.37
C LEU A 70 12.69 -29.59 24.38
N THR A 71 12.89 -28.38 24.90
CA THR A 71 13.94 -28.12 25.90
C THR A 71 13.69 -28.92 27.17
N VAL A 72 12.46 -28.93 27.66
CA VAL A 72 12.05 -29.69 28.85
C VAL A 72 12.11 -31.20 28.59
N LEU A 73 11.66 -31.66 27.42
CA LEU A 73 11.65 -33.07 27.04
C LEU A 73 13.06 -33.68 26.99
N PHE A 74 14.04 -32.94 26.48
CA PHE A 74 15.44 -33.39 26.36
C PHE A 74 16.33 -32.93 27.53
N TRP A 75 15.76 -32.30 28.56
CA TRP A 75 16.52 -31.68 29.65
C TRP A 75 17.29 -32.67 30.52
N GLU A 76 16.77 -33.87 30.76
CA GLU A 76 17.43 -34.82 31.67
C GLU A 76 18.73 -35.40 31.10
N GLU A 77 18.79 -35.58 29.78
CA GLU A 77 19.89 -36.32 29.14
C GLU A 77 20.89 -35.42 28.41
N HIS A 78 20.43 -34.28 27.85
CA HIS A 78 21.24 -33.45 26.94
C HIS A 78 20.98 -31.94 27.10
N ARG A 79 20.99 -31.42 28.34
CA ARG A 79 20.73 -30.00 28.68
C ARG A 79 21.33 -28.98 27.71
N LEU A 80 22.63 -29.13 27.40
CA LEU A 80 23.38 -28.20 26.53
C LEU A 80 22.94 -28.27 25.07
N LEU A 81 22.66 -29.47 24.54
CA LEU A 81 22.19 -29.63 23.16
C LEU A 81 20.76 -29.13 23.00
N ALA A 82 19.89 -29.42 23.97
CA ALA A 82 18.52 -28.93 23.98
C ALA A 82 18.49 -27.39 23.98
N LEU A 83 19.28 -26.76 24.85
CA LEU A 83 19.41 -25.30 24.89
C LEU A 83 20.03 -24.74 23.60
N GLY A 84 21.05 -25.41 23.06
CA GLY A 84 21.75 -24.99 21.85
C GLY A 84 20.87 -25.03 20.61
N ILE A 85 20.13 -26.12 20.40
CA ILE A 85 19.18 -26.26 19.28
C ILE A 85 18.06 -25.23 19.42
N SER A 86 17.49 -25.07 20.61
CA SER A 86 16.45 -24.07 20.85
C SER A 86 16.92 -22.67 20.56
N THR A 87 18.13 -22.33 20.99
CA THR A 87 18.76 -21.03 20.72
C THR A 87 19.02 -20.84 19.23
N ALA A 88 19.59 -21.85 18.55
CA ALA A 88 19.91 -21.78 17.14
C ALA A 88 18.66 -21.61 16.26
N VAL A 89 17.58 -22.32 16.59
CA VAL A 89 16.30 -22.18 15.87
C VAL A 89 15.64 -20.84 16.18
N CYS A 90 15.66 -20.36 17.42
CA CYS A 90 15.14 -19.03 17.75
C CYS A 90 15.91 -17.92 17.00
N LEU A 91 17.24 -17.97 17.02
CA LEU A 91 18.07 -16.98 16.33
C LEU A 91 17.94 -17.09 14.81
N GLY A 92 17.97 -18.31 14.26
CA GLY A 92 17.80 -18.56 12.83
C GLY A 92 16.42 -18.12 12.33
N GLY A 93 15.36 -18.54 13.04
CA GLY A 93 13.99 -18.12 12.75
C GLY A 93 13.80 -16.61 12.88
N GLY A 94 14.36 -15.99 13.92
CA GLY A 94 14.35 -14.54 14.13
C GLY A 94 15.07 -13.77 13.02
N LEU A 95 16.25 -14.22 12.59
CA LEU A 95 17.01 -13.62 11.48
C LEU A 95 16.27 -13.75 10.14
N LEU A 96 15.66 -14.91 9.87
CA LEU A 96 14.86 -15.12 8.67
C LEU A 96 13.61 -14.24 8.68
N ALA A 97 12.89 -14.16 9.80
CA ALA A 97 11.72 -13.29 9.97
C ALA A 97 12.12 -11.82 9.81
N ALA A 98 13.21 -11.37 10.43
CA ALA A 98 13.73 -10.01 10.30
C ALA A 98 14.13 -9.70 8.86
N SER A 99 14.78 -10.64 8.16
CA SER A 99 15.15 -10.50 6.75
C SER A 99 13.94 -10.40 5.84
N ASN A 100 12.91 -11.24 6.08
CA ASN A 100 11.67 -11.22 5.32
C ASN A 100 10.89 -9.93 5.58
N ALA A 101 10.80 -9.48 6.83
CA ALA A 101 10.20 -8.20 7.18
C ALA A 101 10.93 -7.04 6.50
N ALA A 102 12.27 -7.01 6.53
CA ALA A 102 13.07 -5.98 5.87
C ALA A 102 12.85 -5.96 4.34
N ARG A 103 12.73 -7.14 3.70
CA ARG A 103 12.40 -7.25 2.27
C ARG A 103 10.99 -6.75 1.96
N ALA A 104 10.00 -7.09 2.79
CA ALA A 104 8.62 -6.65 2.64
C ALA A 104 8.51 -5.12 2.77
N PHE A 105 9.13 -4.53 3.79
CA PHE A 105 9.19 -3.07 3.97
C PHE A 105 9.82 -2.36 2.77
N ARG A 106 10.98 -2.84 2.29
CA ARG A 106 11.67 -2.26 1.12
C ARG A 106 10.85 -2.33 -0.17
N SER A 107 10.01 -3.34 -0.33
CA SER A 107 9.18 -3.52 -1.53
C SER A 107 7.95 -2.60 -1.49
N GLY A 108 7.33 -2.43 -0.31
CA GLY A 108 6.22 -1.49 -0.11
C GLY A 108 6.61 -0.02 -0.31
N THR A 109 7.80 0.39 0.16
CA THR A 109 8.28 1.77 -0.03
C THR A 109 8.52 2.10 -1.51
N LYS A 110 8.95 1.13 -2.33
CA LYS A 110 9.19 1.36 -3.76
C LYS A 110 7.92 1.68 -4.54
N LEU A 111 6.82 0.95 -4.29
CA LEU A 111 5.54 1.19 -4.96
C LEU A 111 4.97 2.57 -4.61
N PHE A 112 4.99 2.94 -3.32
CA PHE A 112 4.56 4.28 -2.89
C PHE A 112 5.45 5.40 -3.45
N SER A 113 6.76 5.19 -3.50
CA SER A 113 7.69 6.19 -4.06
C SER A 113 7.49 6.38 -5.56
N ALA A 114 7.15 5.32 -6.30
CA ALA A 114 6.84 5.40 -7.72
C ALA A 114 5.52 6.15 -7.96
N SER A 115 4.44 5.81 -7.23
CA SER A 115 3.17 6.52 -7.32
C SER A 115 3.28 8.00 -6.90
N LEU A 116 4.06 8.32 -5.87
CA LEU A 116 4.32 9.71 -5.48
C LEU A 116 5.13 10.47 -6.53
N ALA A 117 6.07 9.81 -7.20
CA ALA A 117 6.83 10.40 -8.31
C ALA A 117 5.94 10.64 -9.54
N GLU A 118 5.03 9.72 -9.85
CA GLU A 118 4.01 9.88 -10.91
C GLU A 118 3.09 11.07 -10.58
N LEU A 119 2.60 11.16 -9.33
CA LEU A 119 1.72 12.26 -8.89
C LEU A 119 2.43 13.62 -8.89
N ALA A 120 3.74 13.64 -8.60
CA ALA A 120 4.56 14.84 -8.70
C ALA A 120 4.73 15.30 -10.16
N ARG A 121 4.81 14.36 -11.12
CA ARG A 121 4.85 14.67 -12.56
C ARG A 121 3.51 15.21 -13.05
N ASP A 122 2.39 14.61 -12.65
CA ASP A 122 1.05 15.11 -12.98
C ASP A 122 0.82 16.52 -12.43
N ARG A 123 1.25 16.78 -11.19
CA ARG A 123 1.19 18.13 -10.60
C ARG A 123 2.08 19.14 -11.34
N ALA A 124 3.24 18.72 -11.83
CA ALA A 124 4.11 19.58 -12.63
C ALA A 124 3.51 19.90 -14.00
N ALA A 125 2.79 18.96 -14.61
CA ALA A 125 2.07 19.17 -15.87
C ALA A 125 0.87 20.13 -15.70
N LEU A 126 0.16 20.05 -14.57
CA LEU A 126 -0.99 20.91 -14.26
C LEU A 126 -0.61 22.35 -13.84
N LYS A 127 0.62 22.58 -13.36
CA LYS A 127 1.08 23.91 -12.92
C LYS A 127 1.69 24.75 -14.05
N LYS A 128 1.52 24.37 -15.31
CA LYS A 128 1.93 25.19 -16.46
C LYS A 128 0.71 25.88 -17.09
N PRO A 129 0.30 27.05 -16.58
CA PRO A 129 -0.51 27.99 -17.35
C PRO A 129 0.44 28.78 -18.27
N ASP A 130 0.17 28.72 -19.57
CA ASP A 130 0.45 29.84 -20.48
C ASP A 130 -0.88 30.60 -20.67
#